data_AF-A0A7S1WDX8-F1
#
_entry.id   AF-A0A7S1WDX8-F1
#
_cell.length_a   1.000
_cell.length_b   1.000
_cell.length_c   1.000
_cell.angle_alpha   90.00
_cell.angle_beta   90.00
_cell.angle_gamma   90.00
#
_symmetry.space_group_name_H-M   'P 1'
#
loop_
_entity.id
_entity.type
_entity.pdbx_description
1 polymer ?
#
loop_
_entity_poly.entity_id
_entity_poly.type
_entity_poly.pdbx_seq_one_letter_code
_entity_poly.pdbx_strand_id
1 'polypeptide(L)'
;NVDLYSYAVAGPVKSNSLVMALQPENKGGSAVMGNKPETYHERTEHAPLTTLDAMLGSEPGLRRVLVAKIDIEGNEGRALRGAARLLREAPPCYLAIELNSGFLADAGSSVEEV
;
A
#
# COMPACT_ATOMS: atom_id res chain seq x y z
N ASN A 1 8.05 -14.90 -14.04
CA ASN A 1 7.01 -15.15 -13.01
C ASN A 1 6.94 -13.95 -12.09
N VAL A 2 6.44 -12.83 -12.60
CA VAL A 2 6.15 -11.62 -11.82
C VAL A 2 4.80 -11.15 -12.34
N ASP A 3 3.80 -11.15 -11.47
CA ASP A 3 2.49 -10.59 -11.77
C ASP A 3 2.51 -9.11 -11.41
N LEU A 4 2.19 -8.27 -12.39
CA LEU A 4 2.18 -6.82 -12.24
C LEU A 4 0.74 -6.33 -12.32
N TYR A 5 0.38 -5.47 -11.38
CA TYR A 5 -0.96 -4.91 -11.27
C TYR A 5 -0.88 -3.39 -11.45
N SER A 6 -1.66 -2.84 -12.39
CA SER A 6 -1.70 -1.39 -12.70
C SER A 6 -2.65 -0.62 -11.79
N TYR A 7 -2.61 -0.92 -10.49
CA TYR A 7 -3.37 -0.27 -9.44
C TYR A 7 -2.60 -0.33 -8.11
N ALA A 8 -2.84 0.64 -7.23
CA ALA A 8 -2.30 0.64 -5.88
C ALA A 8 -3.27 -0.03 -4.89
N VAL A 9 -2.73 -0.61 -3.82
CA VAL A 9 -3.51 -1.19 -2.72
C VAL A 9 -3.70 -0.15 -1.61
N ALA A 10 -4.93 -0.02 -1.13
CA ALA A 10 -5.32 0.91 -0.09
C ALA A 10 -6.26 0.26 0.93
N GLY A 11 -6.65 1.04 1.95
CA GLY A 11 -7.72 0.67 2.86
C GLY A 11 -9.12 0.89 2.27
N PRO A 12 -10.19 0.70 3.05
CA PRO A 12 -11.54 1.05 2.63
C PRO A 12 -11.65 2.57 2.44
N VAL A 13 -11.65 3.05 1.20
CA VAL A 13 -11.69 4.48 0.86
C VAL A 13 -12.84 4.77 -0.11
N LYS A 14 -13.38 6.00 -0.04
CA LYS A 14 -14.47 6.44 -0.93
C LYS A 14 -14.01 6.78 -2.35
N SER A 15 -12.70 7.00 -2.54
CA SER A 15 -12.10 7.30 -3.83
C SER A 15 -11.65 6.03 -4.54
N ASN A 16 -11.77 6.00 -5.86
CA ASN A 16 -11.30 4.89 -6.70
C ASN A 16 -9.88 5.12 -7.26
N SER A 17 -9.24 6.23 -6.88
CA SER A 17 -7.86 6.54 -7.28
C SER A 17 -7.17 7.43 -6.23
N LEU A 18 -5.85 7.47 -6.29
CA LEU A 18 -5.03 8.45 -5.61
C LEU A 18 -4.07 9.13 -6.59
N VAL A 19 -3.49 10.25 -6.15
CA VAL A 19 -2.43 10.93 -6.87
C VAL A 19 -1.10 10.53 -6.23
N MET A 20 -0.20 9.98 -7.03
CA MET A 20 1.18 9.70 -6.66
C MET A 20 2.06 10.88 -7.06
N ALA A 21 2.97 11.27 -6.18
CA ALA A 21 4.12 12.10 -6.50
C ALA A 21 5.30 11.19 -6.89
N LEU A 22 5.92 11.47 -8.03
CA LEU A 22 6.97 10.65 -8.62
C LEU A 22 8.35 11.30 -8.47
N GLN A 23 9.20 10.64 -7.69
CA GLN A 23 10.63 10.93 -7.63
C GLN A 23 11.30 10.49 -8.95
N PRO A 24 11.94 11.40 -9.69
CA PRO A 24 12.51 11.06 -11.00
C PRO A 24 13.66 10.05 -10.88
N GLU A 25 14.54 10.24 -9.90
CA GLU A 25 15.80 9.50 -9.76
C GLU A 25 15.66 8.27 -8.85
N ASN A 26 14.96 8.39 -7.72
CA ASN A 26 14.78 7.31 -6.75
C ASN A 26 13.31 6.91 -6.64
N LYS A 27 12.91 5.82 -7.31
CA LYS A 27 11.51 5.36 -7.29
C LYS A 27 11.02 4.92 -5.91
N GLY A 28 11.91 4.53 -5.01
CA GLY A 28 11.54 4.30 -3.60
C GLY A 28 11.06 5.57 -2.90
N GLY A 29 11.50 6.75 -3.33
CA GLY A 29 11.01 8.01 -2.79
C GLY A 29 9.63 8.45 -3.30
N SER A 30 9.01 7.73 -4.24
CA SER A 30 7.68 8.08 -4.76
C SER A 30 6.61 7.73 -3.73
N ALA A 31 5.71 8.66 -3.45
CA ALA A 31 4.71 8.50 -2.40
C ALA A 31 3.36 9.10 -2.82
N VAL A 32 2.33 8.84 -2.02
CA VAL A 32 1.03 9.50 -2.21
C VAL A 32 1.19 11.00 -1.99
N MET A 33 0.62 11.82 -2.88
CA MET A 33 0.68 13.27 -2.77
C MET A 33 0.13 13.74 -1.43
N GLY A 34 0.92 14.52 -0.69
CA GLY A 34 0.59 15.01 0.65
C GLY A 34 1.01 14.09 1.80
N ASN A 35 1.53 12.89 1.54
CA ASN A 35 2.11 12.04 2.59
C ASN A 35 3.53 12.43 2.98
N LYS A 36 4.22 13.31 2.23
CA LYS A 36 5.52 13.89 2.62
C LYS A 36 5.60 15.33 2.10
N PRO A 37 6.27 16.28 2.79
CA PRO A 37 6.38 17.66 2.34
C PRO A 37 6.97 17.82 0.93
N GLU A 38 7.87 16.93 0.51
CA GLU A 38 8.57 17.01 -0.77
C GLU A 38 7.66 16.67 -1.97
N THR A 39 6.57 15.93 -1.72
CA THR A 39 5.65 15.45 -2.77
C THR A 39 4.95 16.58 -3.55
N TYR A 40 4.88 17.79 -3.01
CA TYR A 40 4.22 18.93 -3.66
C TYR A 40 5.00 19.51 -4.84
N HIS A 41 6.27 19.14 -5.02
CA HIS A 41 7.14 19.67 -6.07
C HIS A 41 7.43 18.67 -7.20
N GLU A 42 6.84 17.48 -7.12
CA GLU A 42 7.13 16.38 -8.03
C GLU A 42 6.12 16.27 -9.18
N ARG A 43 6.50 15.52 -10.22
CA ARG A 43 5.54 15.10 -11.25
C ARG A 43 4.50 14.19 -10.63
N THR A 44 3.25 14.31 -11.04
CA THR A 44 2.16 13.51 -10.49
C THR A 44 1.60 12.52 -11.49
N GLU A 45 1.11 11.40 -10.98
CA GLU A 45 0.37 10.39 -11.74
C GLU A 45 -0.86 9.92 -10.96
N HIS A 46 -1.92 9.56 -11.68
CA HIS A 46 -3.11 8.97 -11.07
C HIS A 46 -2.99 7.45 -11.03
N ALA A 47 -3.07 6.87 -9.84
CA ALA A 47 -3.12 5.42 -9.66
C ALA A 47 -4.53 4.97 -9.25
N PRO A 48 -5.18 4.06 -10.00
CA PRO A 48 -6.40 3.42 -9.55
C PRO A 48 -6.18 2.68 -8.22
N LEU A 49 -7.22 2.58 -7.42
CA LEU A 49 -7.16 1.93 -6.11
C LEU A 49 -7.95 0.63 -6.07
N THR A 50 -7.41 -0.32 -5.30
CA THR A 50 -8.10 -1.53 -4.86
C THR A 50 -7.76 -1.81 -3.39
N THR A 51 -8.31 -2.88 -2.84
CA THR A 51 -7.91 -3.42 -1.55
C THR A 51 -7.39 -4.85 -1.71
N LEU A 52 -6.55 -5.32 -0.78
CA LEU A 52 -6.08 -6.71 -0.77
C LEU A 52 -7.26 -7.69 -0.60
N ASP A 53 -8.31 -7.28 0.10
CA ASP A 53 -9.55 -8.04 0.20
C ASP A 53 -10.27 -8.15 -1.14
N ALA A 54 -10.32 -7.08 -1.94
CA ALA A 54 -10.90 -7.14 -3.28
C ALA A 54 -10.08 -8.06 -4.19
N MET A 55 -8.75 -7.95 -4.15
CA MET A 55 -7.85 -8.83 -4.89
C MET A 55 -8.02 -10.30 -4.51
N LEU A 56 -8.24 -10.63 -3.23
CA LEU A 56 -8.52 -12.01 -2.80
C LEU A 56 -9.71 -12.64 -3.56
N GLY A 57 -10.66 -11.84 -4.02
CA GLY A 57 -11.80 -12.32 -4.82
C GLY A 57 -11.47 -12.63 -6.28
N SER A 58 -10.47 -11.97 -6.87
CA SER A 58 -10.08 -12.15 -8.28
C SER A 58 -8.78 -12.93 -8.47
N GLU A 59 -7.95 -13.05 -7.42
CA GLU A 59 -6.61 -13.62 -7.46
C GLU A 59 -6.51 -14.89 -6.58
N PRO A 60 -6.81 -16.09 -7.11
CA PRO A 60 -6.73 -17.34 -6.35
C PRO A 60 -5.34 -17.65 -5.81
N GLY A 61 -4.29 -17.03 -6.37
CA GLY A 61 -2.91 -17.14 -5.89
C GLY A 61 -2.69 -16.52 -4.52
N LEU A 62 -3.42 -15.45 -4.16
CA LEU A 62 -3.28 -14.78 -2.87
C LEU A 62 -3.64 -15.69 -1.68
N ARG A 63 -4.45 -16.74 -1.90
CA ARG A 63 -4.79 -17.73 -0.88
C ARG A 63 -3.65 -18.69 -0.50
N ARG A 64 -2.55 -18.69 -1.25
CA ARG A 64 -1.43 -19.63 -1.10
C ARG A 64 -0.09 -18.91 -0.98
N VAL A 65 -0.11 -17.70 -0.42
CA VAL A 65 1.10 -16.91 -0.19
C VAL A 65 1.81 -17.45 1.04
N LEU A 66 3.04 -17.94 0.87
CA LEU A 66 3.87 -18.36 2.01
C LEU A 66 4.46 -17.14 2.73
N VAL A 67 4.94 -16.16 1.98
CA VAL A 67 5.61 -14.96 2.48
C VAL A 67 5.04 -13.73 1.80
N ALA A 68 4.66 -12.72 2.59
CA ALA A 68 4.30 -11.40 2.11
C ALA A 68 5.28 -10.34 2.66
N LYS A 69 5.74 -9.45 1.79
CA LYS A 69 6.43 -8.21 2.16
C LYS A 69 5.51 -7.02 1.85
N ILE A 70 5.33 -6.11 2.80
CA ILE A 70 4.59 -4.85 2.61
C ILE A 70 5.53 -3.69 2.91
N ASP A 71 5.61 -2.77 1.96
CA ASP A 71 6.54 -1.63 1.94
C ASP A 71 5.91 -0.59 1.00
N ILE A 72 5.21 0.40 1.58
CA ILE A 72 4.29 1.33 0.86
C ILE A 72 4.44 2.76 1.38
N GLU A 73 5.65 3.15 1.77
CA GLU A 73 6.04 4.53 2.05
C GLU A 73 5.05 5.26 2.98
N GLY A 74 4.69 4.63 4.09
CA GLY A 74 3.81 5.19 5.13
C GLY A 74 2.33 4.81 5.02
N ASN A 75 1.94 4.02 4.01
CA ASN A 75 0.56 3.56 3.84
C ASN A 75 0.31 2.12 4.31
N GLU A 76 1.25 1.51 5.03
CA GLU A 76 1.17 0.11 5.48
C GLU A 76 -0.10 -0.16 6.28
N GLY A 77 -0.41 0.69 7.27
CA GLY A 77 -1.63 0.58 8.07
C GLY A 77 -2.92 0.73 7.25
N ARG A 78 -2.91 1.58 6.21
CA ARG A 78 -4.05 1.69 5.29
C ARG A 78 -4.22 0.41 4.48
N ALA A 79 -3.13 -0.14 3.92
CA ALA A 79 -3.18 -1.39 3.17
C ALA A 79 -3.65 -2.57 4.03
N LEU A 80 -3.17 -2.68 5.28
CA LEU A 80 -3.59 -3.73 6.22
C LEU A 80 -5.06 -3.63 6.61
N ARG A 81 -5.60 -2.41 6.78
CA ARG A 81 -7.05 -2.20 6.95
C ARG A 81 -7.86 -2.68 5.74
N GLY A 82 -7.30 -2.58 4.54
CA GLY A 82 -7.89 -3.13 3.30
C GLY A 82 -7.66 -4.63 3.10
N ALA A 83 -6.97 -5.30 4.03
CA ALA A 83 -6.60 -6.72 3.97
C ALA A 83 -7.27 -7.55 5.08
N ALA A 84 -8.24 -7.00 5.81
CA ALA A 84 -8.82 -7.65 6.98
C ALA A 84 -9.40 -9.04 6.67
N ARG A 85 -10.05 -9.21 5.51
CA ARG A 85 -10.55 -10.51 5.05
C ARG A 85 -9.41 -11.44 4.65
N LEU A 86 -8.42 -10.95 3.91
CA LEU A 86 -7.24 -11.73 3.51
C LEU A 86 -6.50 -12.28 4.73
N LEU A 87 -6.19 -11.42 5.71
CA LEU A 87 -5.47 -11.80 6.92
C LEU A 87 -6.27 -12.76 7.81
N ARG A 88 -7.60 -12.73 7.74
CA ARG A 88 -8.46 -13.64 8.51
C ARG A 88 -8.65 -15.00 7.82
N GLU A 89 -8.87 -15.01 6.52
CA GLU A 89 -9.31 -16.21 5.78
C GLU A 89 -8.17 -16.95 5.10
N ALA A 90 -7.11 -16.24 4.70
CA ALA A 90 -5.94 -16.80 4.06
C ALA A 90 -4.68 -15.96 4.37
N PRO A 91 -4.28 -15.83 5.65
CA PRO A 91 -3.09 -15.09 6.00
C PRO A 91 -1.84 -15.72 5.37
N PRO A 92 -0.85 -14.91 4.96
CA PRO A 92 0.46 -15.44 4.65
C PRO A 92 1.09 -16.07 5.90
N CYS A 93 1.87 -17.14 5.74
CA CYS A 93 2.54 -17.76 6.89
C CYS A 93 3.59 -16.84 7.52
N TYR A 94 4.24 -16.02 6.69
CA TYR A 94 5.21 -15.01 7.13
C TYR A 94 4.83 -13.65 6.55
N LEU A 95 4.79 -12.64 7.41
CA LEU A 95 4.52 -11.26 7.05
C LEU A 95 5.68 -10.38 7.52
N ALA A 96 6.34 -9.73 6.58
CA ALA A 96 7.36 -8.71 6.85
C ALA A 96 6.81 -7.35 6.40
N ILE A 97 6.77 -6.38 7.30
CA ILE A 97 6.27 -5.03 7.02
C ILE A 97 7.37 -4.03 7.37
N GLU A 98 7.61 -3.06 6.48
CA GLU A 98 8.49 -1.94 6.79
C GLU A 98 7.69 -0.83 7.49
N LEU A 99 8.01 -0.56 8.76
CA LEU A 99 7.39 0.50 9.53
C LEU A 99 8.40 1.60 9.80
N ASN A 100 8.22 2.74 9.13
CA ASN A 100 8.96 3.96 9.41
C ASN A 100 8.04 4.95 10.14
N SER A 101 8.36 5.25 11.40
CA SER A 101 7.51 6.12 12.24
C SER A 101 7.31 7.52 11.66
N GLY A 102 8.31 8.08 10.98
CA GLY A 102 8.20 9.37 10.30
C GLY A 102 7.21 9.31 9.14
N PHE A 103 7.36 8.33 8.25
CA PHE A 103 6.46 8.18 7.09
C PHE A 103 5.03 7.85 7.51
N LEU A 104 4.84 7.05 8.55
CA LEU A 104 3.53 6.76 9.11
C LEU A 104 2.88 8.05 9.66
N ALA A 105 3.64 8.86 10.40
CA ALA A 105 3.14 10.12 10.95
C ALA A 105 2.76 11.11 9.86
N ASP A 106 3.59 11.26 8.82
CA ASP A 106 3.29 12.15 7.69
C ASP A 106 2.07 11.67 6.89
N ALA A 107 1.82 10.35 6.85
CA ALA A 107 0.61 9.75 6.29
C ALA A 107 -0.60 9.76 7.26
N GLY A 108 -0.46 10.30 8.46
CA GLY A 108 -1.52 10.40 9.46
C GLY A 108 -1.86 9.08 10.16
N SER A 109 -0.85 8.25 10.44
CA SER A 109 -0.95 7.02 11.23
C SER A 109 0.23 6.86 12.20
N SER A 110 0.32 5.75 12.93
CA SER A 110 1.47 5.45 13.80
C SER A 110 1.84 3.96 13.79
N VAL A 111 3.00 3.61 14.39
CA VAL A 111 3.43 2.21 14.51
C VAL A 111 2.47 1.41 15.39
N GLU A 112 1.89 2.03 16.41
CA GLU A 112 0.96 1.38 17.36
C GLU A 112 -0.42 1.10 16.73
N GLU A 113 -0.79 1.85 15.69
CA GLU A 113 -2.05 1.63 14.96
C GLU A 113 -1.95 0.50 13.92
N VAL A 114 -0.74 0.05 13.59
CA VAL A 114 -0.45 -0.97 12.58
C VAL A 114 -0.30 -2.35 13.22
#